data_AF-A0A529JR66-F1
#
_entry.id   AF-A0A529JR66-F1
#
_cell.length_a   1.000
_cell.length_b   1.000
_cell.length_c   1.000
_cell.angle_alpha   90.00
_cell.angle_beta   90.00
_cell.angle_gamma   90.00
#
_symmetry.space_group_name_H-M   'P 1'
#
loop_
_entity.id
_entity.type
_entity.pdbx_description
1 polymer ?
#
loop_
_entity_poly.entity_id
_entity_poly.type
_entity_poly.pdbx_seq_one_letter_code
_entity_poly.pdbx_strand_id
1 'polypeptide(L)'
;GDVILAGRACGRLSDDERTAIRRNDVGFVYQFHHLLPEFTALENIMMPQLIKGLTRKEAAERSAQLLDYMQIGKRAQHRPSELSGGEQQRVAIARAVANAPLVLLADEPTGNL
;
A
#
# COMPACT_ATOMS: atom_id res chain seq x y z
N GLY A 1 21.52 13.67 12.69
CA GLY A 1 20.68 14.28 11.65
C GLY A 1 19.23 14.00 12.00
N ASP A 2 18.33 14.91 11.62
CA ASP A 2 16.91 14.78 11.95
C ASP A 2 16.08 14.41 10.72
N VAL A 3 15.04 13.59 10.92
CA VAL A 3 14.01 13.30 9.91
C VAL A 3 12.73 14.01 10.32
N ILE A 4 12.20 14.85 9.43
CA ILE A 4 11.00 15.64 9.66
C ILE A 4 9.94 15.24 8.62
N LEU A 5 8.75 14.86 9.08
CA LEU A 5 7.61 14.58 8.21
C LEU A 5 6.42 15.46 8.62
N ALA A 6 5.83 16.17 7.66
CA ALA A 6 4.72 17.09 7.90
C ALA A 6 4.99 18.07 9.07
N GLY A 7 6.22 18.56 9.19
CA GLY A 7 6.65 19.46 10.26
C GLY A 7 6.94 18.81 11.62
N ARG A 8 6.84 17.48 11.75
CA ARG A 8 7.10 16.72 12.99
C ARG A 8 8.46 16.02 12.94
N ALA A 9 9.30 16.24 13.95
CA ALA A 9 10.59 15.55 14.08
C ALA A 9 10.40 14.11 14.56
N CYS A 10 10.60 13.13 13.67
CA CYS A 10 10.32 11.72 13.91
C CYS A 10 11.22 11.10 15.00
N GLY A 11 12.41 11.66 15.25
CA GLY A 11 13.36 11.18 16.26
C GLY A 11 12.89 11.37 17.70
N ARG A 12 11.94 12.28 17.95
CA ARG A 12 11.42 12.59 19.30
C ARG A 12 10.08 11.90 19.61
N LEU A 13 9.51 11.21 18.64
CA LEU A 13 8.23 10.52 18.77
C LEU A 13 8.40 9.17 19.47
N SER A 14 7.36 8.75 20.19
CA SER A 14 7.26 7.39 20.71
C SER A 14 7.14 6.36 19.58
N ASP A 15 7.29 5.07 19.91
CA ASP A 15 7.14 4.00 18.93
C ASP A 15 5.73 3.92 18.35
N ASP A 16 4.71 4.17 19.17
CA ASP A 16 3.31 4.22 18.73
C ASP A 16 3.06 5.39 17.79
N GLU A 17 3.60 6.56 18.11
CA GLU A 17 3.49 7.75 17.25
C GLU A 17 4.20 7.54 15.91
N ARG A 18 5.39 6.93 15.92
CA ARG A 18 6.12 6.57 14.68
C ARG A 18 5.33 5.56 13.86
N THR A 19 4.69 4.59 14.51
CA THR A 19 3.85 3.58 13.85
C THR A 19 2.61 4.22 13.22
N ALA A 20 1.97 5.15 13.92
CA ALA A 20 0.82 5.89 13.39
C ALA A 20 1.21 6.72 12.15
N ILE A 21 2.34 7.42 12.21
CA ILE A 21 2.85 8.17 11.05
C ILE A 21 3.11 7.26 9.86
N ARG A 22 3.80 6.13 10.04
CA ARG A 22 4.05 5.18 8.94
C ARG A 22 2.76 4.64 8.33
N ARG A 23 1.74 4.37 9.16
CA ARG A 23 0.45 3.84 8.69
C ARG A 23 -0.36 4.86 7.89
N ASN A 24 -0.30 6.13 8.30
CA ASN A 24 -1.18 7.19 7.80
C ASN A 24 -0.56 8.03 6.69
N ASP A 25 0.74 8.30 6.78
CA ASP A 25 1.38 9.37 6.03
C ASP A 25 2.45 8.86 5.05
N VAL A 26 2.84 7.58 5.13
CA VAL A 26 3.91 7.00 4.32
C VAL A 26 3.41 5.76 3.58
N GLY A 27 3.56 5.76 2.25
CA GLY A 27 3.40 4.57 1.41
C GLY A 27 4.74 3.94 1.07
N PHE A 28 4.78 2.62 0.94
CA PHE A 28 6.00 1.88 0.58
C PHE A 28 5.77 0.98 -0.64
N VAL A 29 6.70 1.04 -1.60
CA VAL A 29 6.84 0.11 -2.72
C VAL A 29 8.26 -0.43 -2.70
N TYR A 30 8.40 -1.75 -2.67
CA TYR A 30 9.70 -2.43 -2.65
C TYR A 30 9.98 -3.12 -3.98
N GLN A 31 11.24 -3.50 -4.22
CA GLN A 31 11.66 -4.26 -5.41
C GLN A 31 10.94 -5.62 -5.54
N PHE A 32 10.62 -6.26 -4.41
CA PHE A 32 9.70 -7.40 -4.36
C PHE A 32 8.31 -6.94 -3.95
N HIS A 33 7.28 -7.40 -4.64
CA HIS A 33 5.90 -6.95 -4.44
C HIS A 33 5.39 -7.18 -2.99
N HIS A 34 5.94 -8.17 -2.29
CA HIS A 34 5.55 -8.58 -0.93
C HIS A 34 4.02 -8.63 -0.74
N LEU A 35 3.29 -9.11 -1.76
CA LEU A 35 1.86 -9.36 -1.63
C LEU A 35 1.66 -10.58 -0.74
N LEU A 36 0.62 -10.54 0.07
CA LEU A 36 0.24 -11.67 0.92
C LEU A 36 -0.43 -12.72 0.02
N PRO A 37 0.14 -13.94 -0.10
CA PRO A 37 -0.28 -14.92 -1.11
C PRO A 37 -1.67 -15.52 -0.85
N GLU A 38 -2.15 -15.48 0.40
CA GLU A 38 -3.46 -15.99 0.80
C GLU A 38 -4.61 -15.06 0.37
N PHE A 39 -4.29 -13.80 0.09
CA PHE A 39 -5.25 -12.74 -0.19
C PHE A 39 -5.30 -12.38 -1.66
N THR A 40 -6.48 -11.99 -2.13
CA THR A 40 -6.68 -11.47 -3.48
C THR A 40 -5.99 -10.11 -3.68
N ALA A 41 -5.90 -9.65 -4.93
CA ALA A 41 -5.41 -8.30 -5.26
C ALA A 41 -6.20 -7.20 -4.52
N LEU A 42 -7.54 -7.32 -4.48
CA LEU A 42 -8.41 -6.40 -3.76
C LEU A 42 -8.10 -6.39 -2.26
N GLU A 43 -8.00 -7.57 -1.65
CA GLU A 43 -7.75 -7.71 -0.21
C GLU A 43 -6.37 -7.19 0.17
N ASN A 44 -5.34 -7.44 -0.63
CA ASN A 44 -4.01 -6.89 -0.43
C ASN A 44 -4.01 -5.35 -0.34
N ILE A 45 -4.84 -4.67 -1.13
CA ILE A 45 -4.98 -3.19 -1.12
C ILE A 45 -5.87 -2.73 0.05
N MET A 46 -6.82 -3.55 0.49
CA MET A 46 -7.68 -3.25 1.65
C MET A 46 -6.93 -3.29 2.98
N MET A 47 -5.96 -4.19 3.14
CA MET A 47 -5.24 -4.41 4.41
C MET A 47 -4.77 -3.13 5.14
N PRO A 48 -4.03 -2.20 4.52
CA PRO A 48 -3.59 -0.97 5.20
C PRO A 48 -4.76 -0.08 5.67
N GLN A 49 -5.89 -0.09 4.97
CA GLN A 49 -7.08 0.67 5.33
C GLN A 49 -7.83 0.04 6.50
N LEU A 50 -7.94 -1.29 6.51
CA LEU A 50 -8.51 -2.04 7.63
C LEU A 50 -7.67 -1.85 8.90
N ILE A 51 -6.34 -1.89 8.78
CA ILE A 51 -5.41 -1.62 9.90
C ILE A 51 -5.51 -0.17 10.39
N LYS A 52 -5.86 0.77 9.51
CA LYS A 52 -6.15 2.17 9.86
C LYS A 52 -7.51 2.33 10.56
N GLY A 53 -8.38 1.32 10.50
CA GLY A 53 -9.68 1.28 11.18
C GLY A 53 -10.88 1.58 10.27
N LEU A 54 -10.70 1.60 8.94
CA LEU A 54 -11.83 1.73 8.01
C LEU A 54 -12.69 0.46 8.03
N THR A 55 -13.98 0.63 7.74
CA THR A 55 -14.87 -0.52 7.59
C THR A 55 -14.49 -1.33 6.35
N ARG A 56 -14.86 -2.62 6.33
CA ARG A 56 -14.63 -3.49 5.17
C ARG A 56 -15.24 -2.95 3.88
N LYS A 57 -16.40 -2.29 3.98
CA LYS A 57 -17.10 -1.69 2.84
C LYS A 57 -16.30 -0.52 2.27
N GLU A 58 -15.91 0.44 3.11
CA GLU A 58 -15.14 1.61 2.68
C GLU A 58 -13.79 1.19 2.07
N ALA A 59 -13.09 0.26 2.72
CA ALA A 59 -11.81 -0.26 2.23
C ALA A 59 -11.98 -0.95 0.87
N ALA A 60 -13.04 -1.75 0.69
CA ALA A 60 -13.30 -2.44 -0.57
C ALA A 60 -13.63 -1.47 -1.71
N GLU A 61 -14.47 -0.46 -1.45
CA GLU A 61 -14.83 0.56 -2.45
C GLU A 61 -13.59 1.33 -2.92
N ARG A 62 -12.75 1.80 -1.99
CA ARG A 62 -11.51 2.49 -2.33
C ARG A 62 -10.51 1.60 -3.05
N SER A 63 -10.33 0.36 -2.60
CA SER A 63 -9.42 -0.60 -3.24
C SER A 63 -9.86 -0.94 -4.66
N ALA A 64 -11.17 -1.06 -4.92
CA ALA A 64 -11.70 -1.27 -6.26
C ALA A 64 -11.38 -0.10 -7.20
N GLN A 65 -11.60 1.14 -6.74
CA GLN A 65 -11.24 2.34 -7.50
C GLN A 65 -9.75 2.39 -7.85
N LEU A 66 -8.88 1.98 -6.92
CA LEU A 66 -7.43 1.94 -7.15
C LEU A 66 -7.05 0.86 -8.16
N LEU A 67 -7.66 -0.32 -8.09
CA LEU A 67 -7.44 -1.37 -9.09
C LEU A 67 -7.87 -0.94 -10.48
N ASP A 68 -9.01 -0.24 -10.60
CA ASP A 68 -9.51 0.29 -11.86
C ASP A 68 -8.56 1.36 -12.42
N TYR A 69 -8.10 2.29 -11.57
CA TYR A 69 -7.12 3.31 -11.94
C TYR A 69 -5.80 2.68 -12.43
N MET A 70 -5.36 1.58 -11.82
CA MET A 70 -4.18 0.82 -12.22
C MET A 70 -4.43 -0.15 -13.39
N GLN A 71 -5.61 -0.10 -14.01
CA GLN A 71 -6.01 -0.93 -15.15
C GLN A 71 -5.93 -2.45 -14.87
N ILE A 72 -6.17 -2.86 -13.62
CA ILE A 72 -6.16 -4.26 -13.17
C ILE A 72 -7.45 -4.66 -12.44
N GLY A 73 -8.51 -3.85 -12.52
CA GLY A 73 -9.83 -4.13 -11.92
C GLY A 73 -10.38 -5.52 -12.22
N LYS A 74 -10.23 -6.00 -13.46
CA LYS A 74 -10.66 -7.36 -13.88
C LYS A 74 -9.96 -8.48 -13.10
N ARG A 75 -8.83 -8.19 -12.48
CA ARG A 75 -8.02 -9.12 -11.69
C ARG A 75 -8.24 -9.00 -10.18
N ALA A 76 -9.23 -8.21 -9.72
CA ALA A 76 -9.47 -7.95 -8.30
C ALA A 76 -9.51 -9.20 -7.41
N GLN A 77 -10.08 -10.30 -7.91
CA GLN A 77 -10.25 -11.56 -7.17
C GLN A 77 -9.10 -12.56 -7.36
N HIS A 78 -8.09 -12.23 -8.16
CA HIS A 78 -6.94 -13.11 -8.36
C HIS A 78 -5.98 -12.99 -7.19
N ARG A 79 -5.37 -14.12 -6.79
CA ARG A 79 -4.26 -14.18 -5.85
C ARG A 79 -2.94 -13.85 -6.54
N PRO A 80 -1.88 -13.48 -5.80
CA PRO A 80 -0.60 -13.09 -6.38
C PRO A 80 0.00 -14.09 -7.37
N SER A 81 -0.16 -15.40 -7.13
CA SER A 81 0.33 -16.45 -8.03
C SER A 81 -0.33 -16.48 -9.40
N GLU A 82 -1.49 -15.82 -9.55
CA GLU A 82 -2.26 -15.76 -10.79
C GLU A 82 -2.03 -14.43 -11.54
N LEU A 83 -1.19 -13.55 -11.00
CA LEU A 83 -0.84 -12.25 -11.55
C LEU A 83 0.56 -12.29 -12.16
N SER A 84 0.74 -11.66 -13.31
CA SER A 84 2.07 -11.38 -13.86
C SER A 84 2.87 -10.46 -12.93
N GLY A 85 4.21 -10.45 -13.05
CA GLY A 85 5.07 -9.58 -12.24
C GLY A 85 4.66 -8.09 -12.33
N GLY A 86 4.40 -7.59 -13.54
CA GLY A 86 3.90 -6.22 -13.73
C GLY A 86 2.52 -5.96 -13.13
N GLU A 87 1.62 -6.94 -13.10
CA GLU A 87 0.33 -6.82 -12.39
C GLU A 87 0.54 -6.79 -10.87
N GLN A 88 1.40 -7.65 -10.33
CA GLN A 88 1.74 -7.65 -8.91
C GLN A 88 2.35 -6.31 -8.48
N GLN A 89 3.22 -5.72 -9.32
CA GLN A 89 3.79 -4.40 -9.07
C GLN A 89 2.71 -3.32 -9.01
N ARG A 90 1.74 -3.32 -9.93
CA ARG A 90 0.61 -2.38 -9.89
C ARG A 90 -0.27 -2.58 -8.65
N VAL A 91 -0.48 -3.82 -8.20
CA VAL A 91 -1.17 -4.09 -6.91
C VAL A 91 -0.37 -3.54 -5.73
N ALA A 92 0.96 -3.73 -5.71
CA ALA A 92 1.82 -3.22 -4.64
C ALA A 92 1.79 -1.68 -4.59
N ILE A 93 1.83 -1.01 -5.75
CA ILE A 93 1.69 0.45 -5.85
C ILE A 93 0.30 0.89 -5.36
N ALA A 94 -0.78 0.23 -5.80
CA ALA A 94 -2.14 0.53 -5.34
C ALA A 94 -2.27 0.41 -3.81
N ARG A 95 -1.70 -0.64 -3.22
CA ARG A 95 -1.65 -0.85 -1.77
C ARG A 95 -0.89 0.28 -1.07
N ALA A 96 0.24 0.71 -1.62
CA ALA A 96 1.07 1.76 -1.04
C ALA A 96 0.33 3.11 -0.97
N VAL A 97 -0.54 3.41 -1.95
CA VAL A 97 -1.32 4.66 -2.00
C VAL A 97 -2.72 4.54 -1.38
N ALA A 98 -3.08 3.37 -0.84
CA ALA A 98 -4.44 3.09 -0.37
C ALA A 98 -4.94 4.07 0.70
N ASN A 99 -4.06 4.46 1.61
CA ASN A 99 -4.36 5.41 2.69
C ASN A 99 -4.16 6.89 2.33
N ALA A 100 -3.91 7.20 1.04
CA ALA A 100 -3.54 8.53 0.55
C ALA A 100 -2.36 9.15 1.35
N PRO A 101 -1.19 8.48 1.36
CA PRO A 101 -0.04 8.95 2.12
C PRO A 101 0.48 10.29 1.59
N LEU A 102 1.16 11.04 2.45
CA LEU A 102 1.82 12.29 2.09
C LEU A 102 3.10 12.05 1.28
N VAL A 103 3.77 10.92 1.51
CA VAL A 103 4.99 10.54 0.80
C VAL A 103 4.93 9.07 0.39
N LEU A 104 5.39 8.80 -0.83
CA LEU A 104 5.57 7.44 -1.34
C LEU A 104 7.08 7.16 -1.43
N LEU A 105 7.54 6.13 -0.74
CA LEU A 105 8.92 5.65 -0.82
C LEU A 105 8.94 4.42 -1.72
N ALA A 106 9.77 4.49 -2.77
CA ALA A 106 9.93 3.42 -3.74
C ALA A 106 11.39 2.96 -3.77
N ASP A 107 11.63 1.73 -3.33
CA ASP A 107 12.96 1.11 -3.35
C ASP A 107 13.06 0.20 -4.57
N GLU A 108 13.86 0.64 -5.56
CA GLU A 108 14.05 -0.01 -6.87
C GLU A 108 12.76 -0.57 -7.52
N PRO A 109 11.73 0.26 -7.74
CA PRO A 109 10.40 -0.22 -8.17
C PRO A 109 10.38 -0.83 -9.59
N THR A 110 11.49 -0.77 -10.33
CA THR A 110 11.64 -1.32 -11.69
C THR A 110 12.67 -2.43 -11.78
N GLY A 111 13.33 -2.82 -10.68
CA GLY A 111 14.46 -3.77 -10.71
C GLY A 111 14.09 -5.22 -11.05
N ASN A 112 12.81 -5.58 -11.00
CA ASN A 112 12.28 -6.93 -11.22
C ASN A 112 11.21 -6.99 -12.34
N LEU A 113 11.17 -5.98 -13.23
CA LEU A 113 10.28 -5.95 -14.40
C LEU A 113 10.91 -6.64 -15.62
#